data_AF-A0AAP6CZT9-F1
#
_entry.id   AF-A0AAP6CZT9-F1
#
_cell.length_a   1.000
_cell.length_b   1.000
_cell.length_c   1.000
_cell.angle_alpha   90.00
_cell.angle_beta   90.00
_cell.angle_gamma   90.00
#
_symmetry.space_group_name_H-M   'P 1'
#
loop_
_entity.id
_entity.type
_entity.pdbx_description
1 polymer ?
#
loop_
_entity_poly.entity_id
_entity_poly.type
_entity_poly.pdbx_seq_one_letter_code
_entity_poly.pdbx_strand_id
1 'polypeptide(L)'
;MRFIPFALALIAFSSSPSAYELDYYSKFGHIDNYGNLDLRNKPYTELPSGLVIKGNVDISQTPITQLPKGLDVGGSLDAKNSALKTIKSGVKIKGYANLLGSKIESWPKGVTLGGYLNLTDTPLKTLPARLRVKGALSVIRTPLKALPEGLVVDGNLFTA
;
A
#
# COMPACT_ATOMS: atom_id res chain seq x y z
N MET A 1 6.82 42.64 50.83
CA MET A 1 6.82 42.59 49.36
C MET A 1 7.44 41.26 48.94
N ARG A 2 6.67 40.32 48.38
CA ARG A 2 7.18 39.03 47.86
C ARG A 2 6.89 38.98 46.37
N PHE A 3 7.96 39.00 45.56
CA PHE A 3 7.89 38.79 44.12
C PHE A 3 7.79 37.29 43.85
N ILE A 4 6.80 36.87 43.07
CA ILE A 4 6.67 35.52 42.52
C ILE A 4 6.91 35.64 41.02
N PRO A 5 7.94 35.02 40.42
CA PRO A 5 8.12 35.05 38.99
C PRO A 5 7.17 34.04 38.34
N PHE A 6 6.33 34.53 37.42
CA PHE A 6 5.56 33.69 36.52
C PHE A 6 6.51 33.16 35.44
N ALA A 7 6.90 31.90 35.52
CA ALA A 7 7.57 31.21 34.42
C ALA A 7 6.51 30.77 33.40
N LEU A 8 6.48 31.42 32.24
CA LEU A 8 5.62 31.06 31.12
C LEU A 8 6.27 29.89 30.36
N ALA A 9 5.81 28.67 30.60
CA ALA A 9 6.25 27.50 29.85
C ALA A 9 5.60 27.51 28.45
N LEU A 10 6.42 27.74 27.42
CA LEU A 10 6.00 27.67 26.02
C LEU A 10 5.90 26.18 25.62
N ILE A 11 4.71 25.59 25.71
CA ILE A 11 4.47 24.23 25.22
C ILE A 11 4.33 24.31 23.70
N ALA A 12 5.39 23.92 22.99
CA ALA A 12 5.31 23.69 21.55
C ALA A 12 4.42 22.47 21.30
N PHE A 13 3.15 22.71 20.95
CA PHE A 13 2.28 21.68 20.39
C PHE A 13 2.83 21.28 19.01
N SER A 14 3.72 20.29 18.97
CA SER A 14 3.96 19.54 17.75
C SER A 14 2.74 18.66 17.52
N SER A 15 1.75 19.16 16.78
CA SER A 15 0.68 18.32 16.26
C SER A 15 1.31 17.38 15.25
N SER A 16 1.67 16.18 15.72
CA SER A 16 1.76 15.04 14.80
C SER A 16 0.43 15.02 14.05
N PRO A 17 0.40 15.09 12.71
CA PRO A 17 -0.86 15.03 12.00
C PRO A 17 -1.53 13.72 12.43
N SER A 18 -2.64 13.85 13.17
CA SER A 18 -3.46 12.72 13.60
C SER A 18 -3.69 11.87 12.37
N ALA A 19 -3.33 10.60 12.45
CA ALA A 19 -3.47 9.71 11.32
C ALA A 19 -4.93 9.24 11.32
N TYR A 20 -5.67 9.48 10.24
CA TYR A 20 -7.13 9.26 10.20
C TYR A 20 -7.55 8.35 9.04
N GLU A 21 -8.73 7.75 9.19
CA GLU A 21 -9.38 6.96 8.14
C GLU A 21 -9.71 7.84 6.93
N LEU A 22 -9.49 7.35 5.71
CA LEU A 22 -10.03 8.00 4.52
C LEU A 22 -11.54 7.74 4.47
N ASP A 23 -12.35 8.65 5.02
CA ASP A 23 -13.81 8.52 4.93
C ASP A 23 -14.33 8.67 3.48
N TYR A 24 -15.58 8.27 3.26
CA TYR A 24 -16.21 8.25 1.93
C TYR A 24 -16.19 9.62 1.21
N TYR A 25 -16.28 10.73 1.94
CA TYR A 25 -16.32 12.07 1.36
C TYR A 25 -14.92 12.65 1.17
N SER A 26 -14.02 12.39 2.12
CA SER A 26 -12.62 12.80 2.06
C SER A 26 -11.91 12.31 0.81
N LYS A 27 -12.28 11.14 0.27
CA LYS A 27 -11.69 10.61 -0.97
C LYS A 27 -11.84 11.55 -2.18
N PHE A 28 -12.93 12.33 -2.28
CA PHE A 28 -13.18 13.17 -3.45
C PHE A 28 -12.20 14.34 -3.56
N GLY A 29 -11.60 14.76 -2.44
CA GLY A 29 -10.53 15.76 -2.44
C GLY A 29 -9.19 15.24 -3.00
N HIS A 30 -9.07 13.94 -3.24
CA HIS A 30 -7.85 13.28 -3.70
C HIS A 30 -8.02 12.56 -5.04
N ILE A 31 -9.20 12.67 -5.66
CA ILE A 31 -9.48 12.05 -6.95
C ILE A 31 -9.39 13.10 -8.06
N ASP A 32 -8.57 12.82 -9.07
CA ASP A 32 -8.46 13.68 -10.26
C ASP A 32 -9.59 13.43 -11.28
N ASN A 33 -9.63 14.25 -12.34
CA ASN A 33 -10.64 14.14 -13.41
C ASN A 33 -10.54 12.83 -14.23
N TYR A 34 -9.45 12.07 -14.10
CA TYR A 34 -9.28 10.77 -14.74
C TYR A 34 -9.66 9.61 -13.81
N GLY A 35 -10.07 9.91 -12.57
CA GLY A 35 -10.47 8.93 -11.58
C GLY A 35 -9.31 8.27 -10.85
N ASN A 36 -8.12 8.86 -10.86
CA ASN A 36 -6.97 8.40 -10.07
C ASN A 36 -7.08 8.93 -8.64
N LEU A 37 -6.80 8.09 -7.64
CA LEU A 37 -6.73 8.46 -6.24
C LEU A 37 -5.26 8.67 -5.83
N ASP A 38 -4.90 9.89 -5.44
CA ASP A 38 -3.56 10.23 -4.96
C ASP A 38 -3.57 10.52 -3.45
N LEU A 39 -3.05 9.58 -2.67
CA LEU A 39 -2.84 9.72 -1.23
C LEU A 39 -1.35 9.82 -0.88
N ARG A 40 -0.47 10.03 -1.85
CA ARG A 40 0.97 10.00 -1.63
C ARG A 40 1.38 11.00 -0.55
N ASN A 41 2.21 10.55 0.40
CA ASN A 41 2.68 11.34 1.55
C ASN A 41 1.56 11.89 2.46
N LYS A 42 0.33 11.37 2.38
CA LYS A 42 -0.75 11.79 3.27
C LYS A 42 -0.79 10.94 4.55
N PRO A 43 -1.28 11.50 5.67
CA PRO A 43 -1.31 10.80 6.96
C PRO A 43 -2.48 9.81 7.10
N TYR A 44 -2.95 9.18 6.02
CA TYR A 44 -4.03 8.19 6.07
C TYR A 44 -3.52 6.84 6.56
N THR A 45 -4.23 6.19 7.48
CA THR A 45 -3.86 4.87 8.05
C THR A 45 -4.61 3.71 7.43
N GLU A 46 -5.71 3.99 6.75
CA GLU A 46 -6.55 2.97 6.15
C GLU A 46 -7.38 3.50 4.98
N LEU A 47 -7.79 2.55 4.14
CA LEU A 47 -8.77 2.78 3.08
C LEU A 47 -10.10 2.12 3.50
N PRO A 48 -11.25 2.72 3.14
CA PRO A 48 -12.55 2.17 3.49
C PRO A 48 -12.84 0.86 2.74
N SER A 49 -13.61 -0.02 3.36
CA SER A 49 -14.02 -1.28 2.73
C SER A 49 -14.88 -1.07 1.49
N GLY A 50 -14.70 -1.90 0.46
CA GLY A 50 -15.44 -1.80 -0.80
C GLY A 50 -15.09 -0.55 -1.64
N LEU A 51 -13.96 0.10 -1.39
CA LEU A 51 -13.50 1.23 -2.19
C LEU A 51 -13.31 0.81 -3.66
N VAL A 52 -13.95 1.55 -4.57
CA VAL A 52 -13.82 1.36 -6.02
C VAL A 52 -13.21 2.63 -6.63
N ILE A 53 -12.07 2.48 -7.30
CA ILE A 53 -11.35 3.55 -8.00
C ILE A 53 -11.26 3.21 -9.48
N LYS A 54 -11.69 4.13 -10.35
CA LYS A 54 -11.71 3.89 -11.81
C LYS A 54 -10.30 3.90 -12.40
N GLY A 55 -9.44 4.78 -11.89
CA GLY A 55 -8.06 4.94 -12.33
C GLY A 55 -7.06 4.24 -11.41
N ASN A 56 -5.88 4.82 -11.30
CA ASN A 56 -4.78 4.36 -10.47
C ASN A 56 -4.98 4.75 -9.00
N VAL A 57 -4.30 4.06 -8.10
CA VAL A 57 -4.22 4.39 -6.68
C VAL A 57 -2.76 4.55 -6.29
N ASP A 58 -2.37 5.71 -5.79
CA ASP A 58 -1.06 5.94 -5.18
C ASP A 58 -1.21 6.13 -3.66
N ILE A 59 -0.70 5.17 -2.88
CA ILE A 59 -0.57 5.22 -1.42
C ILE A 59 0.89 5.25 -0.97
N SER A 60 1.81 5.64 -1.87
CA SER A 60 3.23 5.67 -1.57
C SER A 60 3.52 6.58 -0.37
N GLN A 61 4.44 6.15 0.49
CA GLN A 61 4.87 6.92 1.66
C GLN A 61 3.73 7.26 2.65
N THR A 62 2.68 6.44 2.71
CA THR A 62 1.58 6.59 3.68
C THR A 62 1.74 5.63 4.87
N PRO A 63 1.12 5.93 6.02
CA PRO A 63 1.01 4.99 7.14
C PRO A 63 -0.07 3.91 6.93
N ILE A 64 -0.62 3.75 5.72
CA ILE A 64 -1.63 2.71 5.42
C ILE A 64 -1.02 1.32 5.60
N THR A 65 -1.57 0.55 6.55
CA THR A 65 -1.01 -0.77 6.89
C THR A 65 -1.73 -1.94 6.22
N GLN A 66 -2.93 -1.73 5.68
CA GLN A 66 -3.72 -2.77 5.03
C GLN A 66 -4.51 -2.26 3.82
N LEU A 67 -4.61 -3.10 2.78
CA LEU A 67 -5.64 -2.93 1.74
C LEU A 67 -6.93 -3.66 2.16
N PRO A 68 -8.09 -3.01 2.13
CA PRO A 68 -9.33 -3.55 2.68
C PRO A 68 -9.97 -4.59 1.76
N LYS A 69 -10.94 -5.35 2.31
CA LYS A 69 -11.70 -6.33 1.54
C LYS A 69 -12.47 -5.64 0.42
N GLY A 70 -12.42 -6.21 -0.78
CA GLY A 70 -13.19 -5.72 -1.93
C GLY A 70 -12.71 -4.40 -2.53
N LEU A 71 -11.48 -3.97 -2.25
CA LEU A 71 -10.84 -2.88 -3.00
C LEU A 71 -10.77 -3.26 -4.49
N ASP A 72 -11.32 -2.41 -5.36
CA ASP A 72 -11.31 -2.59 -6.81
C ASP A 72 -10.63 -1.38 -7.48
N VAL A 73 -9.45 -1.62 -8.06
CA VAL A 73 -8.63 -0.61 -8.73
C VAL A 73 -8.66 -0.87 -10.23
N GLY A 74 -9.31 0.03 -10.97
CA GLY A 74 -9.44 -0.02 -12.42
C GLY A 74 -8.14 0.27 -13.17
N GLY A 75 -7.15 0.87 -12.51
CA GLY A 75 -5.79 1.04 -12.99
C GLY A 75 -4.77 0.21 -12.18
N SER A 76 -3.64 0.83 -11.90
CA SER A 76 -2.52 0.27 -11.14
C SER A 76 -2.49 0.75 -9.69
N LEU A 77 -1.77 0.02 -8.85
CA LEU A 77 -1.49 0.38 -7.46
C LEU A 77 0.00 0.70 -7.28
N ASP A 78 0.31 1.91 -6.85
CA ASP A 78 1.63 2.29 -6.35
C ASP A 78 1.56 2.42 -4.80
N ALA A 79 2.35 1.62 -4.11
CA ALA A 79 2.42 1.58 -2.63
C ALA A 79 3.88 1.64 -2.14
N LYS A 80 4.73 2.32 -2.91
CA LYS A 80 6.18 2.38 -2.66
C LYS A 80 6.45 3.00 -1.31
N ASN A 81 7.36 2.40 -0.55
CA ASN A 81 7.79 2.88 0.77
C ASN A 81 6.63 3.19 1.74
N SER A 82 5.48 2.53 1.56
CA SER A 82 4.33 2.65 2.47
C SER A 82 4.48 1.73 3.68
N ALA A 83 3.66 1.95 4.70
CA ALA A 83 3.55 1.04 5.85
C ALA A 83 2.74 -0.24 5.55
N LEU A 84 2.39 -0.50 4.28
CA LEU A 84 1.50 -1.59 3.88
C LEU A 84 2.09 -2.94 4.27
N LYS A 85 1.38 -3.69 5.12
CA LYS A 85 1.78 -5.02 5.63
C LYS A 85 0.90 -6.14 5.09
N THR A 86 -0.40 -5.88 4.92
CA THR A 86 -1.39 -6.92 4.60
C THR A 86 -2.31 -6.50 3.47
N ILE A 87 -2.66 -7.44 2.60
CA ILE A 87 -3.71 -7.26 1.59
C ILE A 87 -4.84 -8.25 1.92
N LYS A 88 -6.06 -7.77 2.08
CA LYS A 88 -7.22 -8.63 2.33
C LYS A 88 -7.63 -9.38 1.05
N SER A 89 -8.39 -10.47 1.19
CA SER A 89 -8.87 -11.24 0.04
C SER A 89 -9.90 -10.45 -0.79
N GLY A 90 -9.98 -10.78 -2.08
CA GLY A 90 -10.94 -10.15 -3.00
C GLY A 90 -10.51 -8.79 -3.53
N VAL A 91 -9.29 -8.34 -3.25
CA VAL A 91 -8.71 -7.14 -3.89
C VAL A 91 -8.46 -7.41 -5.37
N LYS A 92 -8.86 -6.46 -6.21
CA LYS A 92 -8.66 -6.50 -7.65
C LYS A 92 -7.86 -5.28 -8.09
N ILE A 93 -6.81 -5.53 -8.86
CA ILE A 93 -5.96 -4.49 -9.46
C ILE A 93 -5.85 -4.85 -10.94
N LYS A 94 -6.49 -4.06 -11.81
CA LYS A 94 -6.53 -4.34 -13.25
C LYS A 94 -5.17 -4.14 -13.91
N GLY A 95 -4.39 -3.18 -13.42
CA GLY A 95 -3.03 -2.88 -13.87
C GLY A 95 -1.98 -3.63 -13.07
N TYR A 96 -0.84 -2.97 -12.84
CA TYR A 96 0.29 -3.49 -12.07
C TYR A 96 0.16 -3.16 -10.57
N ALA A 97 0.98 -3.80 -9.75
CA ALA A 97 1.17 -3.43 -8.35
C ALA A 97 2.66 -3.23 -8.04
N ASN A 98 2.99 -2.03 -7.56
CA ASN A 98 4.36 -1.65 -7.21
C ASN A 98 4.48 -1.38 -5.71
N LEU A 99 5.03 -2.35 -4.98
CA LEU A 99 5.13 -2.35 -3.52
C LEU A 99 6.58 -2.21 -3.04
N LEU A 100 7.46 -1.67 -3.88
CA LEU A 100 8.89 -1.50 -3.57
C LEU A 100 9.08 -0.84 -2.21
N GLY A 101 9.88 -1.45 -1.33
CA GLY A 101 10.22 -0.91 0.00
C GLY A 101 9.06 -0.84 1.01
N SER A 102 7.87 -1.33 0.64
CA SER A 102 6.74 -1.48 1.57
C SER A 102 7.02 -2.52 2.67
N LYS A 103 6.11 -2.66 3.62
CA LYS A 103 6.25 -3.59 4.76
C LYS A 103 5.52 -4.92 4.57
N ILE A 104 5.22 -5.30 3.32
CA ILE A 104 4.44 -6.51 3.04
C ILE A 104 5.27 -7.77 3.31
N GLU A 105 4.73 -8.67 4.12
CA GLU A 105 5.41 -9.91 4.52
C GLU A 105 4.93 -11.14 3.73
N SER A 106 3.75 -11.07 3.12
CA SER A 106 3.20 -12.14 2.29
C SER A 106 2.27 -11.60 1.22
N TRP A 107 2.25 -12.25 0.05
CA TRP A 107 1.22 -12.01 -0.96
C TRP A 107 0.04 -12.98 -0.73
N PRO A 108 -1.20 -12.50 -0.51
CA PRO A 108 -2.31 -13.37 -0.15
C PRO A 108 -2.88 -14.13 -1.36
N LYS A 109 -3.61 -15.22 -1.08
CA LYS A 109 -4.48 -15.88 -2.07
C LYS A 109 -5.70 -14.99 -2.38
N GLY A 110 -6.24 -15.12 -3.60
CA GLY A 110 -7.49 -14.48 -3.98
C GLY A 110 -7.38 -12.98 -4.31
N VAL A 111 -6.17 -12.48 -4.55
CA VAL A 111 -5.95 -11.17 -5.19
C VAL A 111 -5.88 -11.37 -6.69
N THR A 112 -6.65 -10.56 -7.43
CA THR A 112 -6.58 -10.53 -8.90
C THR A 112 -5.64 -9.39 -9.30
N LEU A 113 -4.55 -9.72 -10.00
CA LEU A 113 -3.58 -8.76 -10.52
C LEU A 113 -3.45 -8.91 -12.03
N GLY A 114 -3.60 -7.81 -12.77
CA GLY A 114 -3.58 -7.83 -14.23
C GLY A 114 -2.23 -7.58 -14.88
N GLY A 115 -1.25 -7.02 -14.15
CA GLY A 115 0.06 -6.63 -14.67
C GLY A 115 1.23 -7.24 -13.90
N TYR A 116 2.34 -6.49 -13.86
CA TYR A 116 3.52 -6.88 -13.10
C TYR A 116 3.34 -6.71 -11.60
N LEU A 117 4.15 -7.43 -10.83
CA LEU A 117 4.21 -7.36 -9.37
C LEU A 117 5.65 -7.05 -8.94
N ASN A 118 5.85 -5.89 -8.32
CA ASN A 118 7.14 -5.51 -7.75
C ASN A 118 7.10 -5.55 -6.23
N LEU A 119 7.80 -6.52 -5.63
CA LEU A 119 7.96 -6.72 -4.18
C LEU A 119 9.42 -6.49 -3.74
N THR A 120 10.21 -5.80 -4.55
CA THR A 120 11.62 -5.50 -4.25
C THR A 120 11.77 -4.76 -2.91
N ASP A 121 12.78 -5.09 -2.12
CA ASP A 121 13.07 -4.45 -0.82
C ASP A 121 11.94 -4.58 0.22
N THR A 122 11.14 -5.64 0.16
CA THR A 122 10.09 -5.90 1.15
C THR A 122 10.50 -7.03 2.11
N PRO A 123 9.94 -7.10 3.32
CA PRO A 123 10.16 -8.22 4.24
C PRO A 123 9.40 -9.49 3.83
N LEU A 124 9.11 -9.68 2.53
CA LEU A 124 8.35 -10.78 1.98
C LEU A 124 9.00 -12.13 2.32
N LYS A 125 8.24 -13.01 2.97
CA LYS A 125 8.66 -14.36 3.36
C LYS A 125 7.97 -15.44 2.55
N THR A 126 6.76 -15.18 2.06
CA THR A 126 5.93 -16.19 1.39
C THR A 126 5.12 -15.62 0.23
N LEU A 127 4.98 -16.44 -0.81
CA LEU A 127 4.04 -16.27 -1.90
C LEU A 127 3.04 -17.44 -1.89
N PRO A 128 1.81 -17.27 -2.39
CA PRO A 128 0.82 -18.33 -2.37
C PRO A 128 1.12 -19.36 -3.47
N ALA A 129 0.83 -20.64 -3.19
CA ALA A 129 0.81 -21.70 -4.21
C ALA A 129 -0.08 -21.31 -5.40
N ARG A 130 0.37 -21.65 -6.61
CA ARG A 130 -0.30 -21.34 -7.88
C ARG A 130 -0.53 -19.84 -8.11
N LEU A 131 0.35 -18.99 -7.59
CA LEU A 131 0.37 -17.57 -7.95
C LEU A 131 0.60 -17.43 -9.46
N ARG A 132 -0.23 -16.63 -10.13
CA ARG A 132 -0.02 -16.23 -11.53
C ARG A 132 0.18 -14.72 -11.61
N VAL A 133 1.26 -14.30 -12.27
CA VAL A 133 1.57 -12.89 -12.57
C VAL A 133 1.59 -12.73 -14.08
N LYS A 134 0.71 -11.87 -14.62
CA LYS A 134 0.59 -11.64 -16.07
C LYS A 134 1.74 -10.80 -16.66
N GLY A 135 2.45 -10.06 -15.81
CA GLY A 135 3.66 -9.33 -16.19
C GLY A 135 4.90 -9.92 -15.52
N ALA A 136 5.91 -9.07 -15.32
CA ALA A 136 7.09 -9.43 -14.56
C ALA A 136 6.80 -9.61 -13.06
N LEU A 137 7.59 -10.43 -12.38
CA LEU A 137 7.61 -10.56 -10.92
C LEU A 137 9.02 -10.20 -10.42
N SER A 138 9.13 -9.21 -9.53
CA SER A 138 10.37 -8.95 -8.80
C SER A 138 10.21 -9.25 -7.32
N VAL A 139 11.11 -10.08 -6.80
CA VAL A 139 11.27 -10.40 -5.37
C VAL A 139 12.72 -10.20 -4.92
N ILE A 140 13.46 -9.34 -5.62
CA ILE A 140 14.83 -8.95 -5.30
C ILE A 140 14.91 -8.39 -3.87
N ARG A 141 15.96 -8.77 -3.13
CA ARG A 141 16.23 -8.31 -1.76
C ARG A 141 15.03 -8.55 -0.82
N THR A 142 14.47 -9.75 -0.90
CA THR A 142 13.45 -10.25 0.03
C THR A 142 13.95 -11.46 0.82
N PRO A 143 13.46 -11.71 2.05
CA PRO A 143 13.73 -12.96 2.79
C PRO A 143 13.09 -14.24 2.21
N LEU A 144 12.51 -14.19 1.00
CA LEU A 144 11.83 -15.31 0.37
C LEU A 144 12.82 -16.44 0.08
N LYS A 145 12.64 -17.59 0.75
CA LYS A 145 13.58 -18.72 0.66
C LYS A 145 13.38 -19.59 -0.58
N ALA A 146 12.15 -19.66 -1.08
CA ALA A 146 11.78 -20.50 -2.21
C ALA A 146 10.57 -19.92 -2.94
N LEU A 147 10.50 -20.15 -4.25
CA LEU A 147 9.32 -19.86 -5.05
C LEU A 147 8.22 -20.91 -4.75
N PRO A 148 6.94 -20.52 -4.76
CA PRO A 148 5.86 -21.45 -4.44
C PRO A 148 5.60 -22.42 -5.59
N GLU A 149 5.10 -23.62 -5.25
CA GLU A 149 4.69 -24.61 -6.24
C GLU A 149 3.63 -24.03 -7.20
N GLY A 150 3.80 -24.28 -8.49
CA GLY A 150 2.88 -23.85 -9.53
C GLY A 150 2.90 -22.33 -9.81
N LEU A 151 3.95 -21.61 -9.40
CA LEU A 151 4.16 -20.22 -9.82
C LEU A 151 4.18 -20.12 -11.35
N VAL A 152 3.41 -19.17 -11.89
CA VAL A 152 3.43 -18.81 -13.31
C VAL A 152 3.70 -17.31 -13.43
N VAL A 153 4.72 -16.95 -14.20
CA VAL A 153 5.06 -15.56 -14.54
C VAL A 153 5.11 -15.45 -16.05
N ASP A 154 4.18 -14.69 -16.65
CA ASP A 154 4.08 -14.56 -18.10
C ASP A 154 5.19 -13.62 -18.65
N GLY A 155 5.80 -12.80 -17.79
CA GLY A 155 6.97 -11.97 -18.10
C GLY A 155 8.26 -12.46 -17.42
N ASN A 156 9.17 -11.53 -17.14
CA ASN A 156 10.45 -11.85 -16.49
C ASN A 156 10.29 -12.08 -14.98
N LEU A 157 11.05 -13.04 -14.45
CA LEU A 157 11.20 -13.26 -13.02
C LEU A 157 12.55 -12.72 -12.54
N PHE A 158 12.52 -11.78 -11.60
CA PHE A 158 13.71 -11.17 -10.99
C PHE A 158 13.83 -11.62 -9.53
N THR A 159 14.91 -12.34 -9.24
CA THR A 159 15.27 -12.83 -7.91
C THR A 159 16.73 -12.52 -7.64
N ALA A 160 17.07 -12.01 -6.46
CA ALA A 160 18.44 -11.81 -5.99
C ALA A 160 18.44 -11.63 -4.48
#